data_AF-A0A1W6LID0-F1
#
_entry.id   AF-A0A1W6LID0-F1
#
_cell.length_a   1.000
_cell.length_b   1.000
_cell.length_c   1.000
_cell.angle_alpha   90.00
_cell.angle_beta   90.00
_cell.angle_gamma   90.00
#
_symmetry.space_group_name_H-M   'P 1'
#
loop_
_entity.id
_entity.type
_entity.pdbx_description
1 polymer ?
#
loop_
_entity_poly.entity_id
_entity_poly.type
_entity_poly.pdbx_seq_one_letter_code
_entity_poly.pdbx_strand_id
1 'polypeptide(L)'
;MVLALMPQAPTEFSTGWDKLNHALAFCALAFAWRLGFPGGGWRWVQLGLALLATGGAIEIVQQFVPGRQADWADLLADAIGAAIGMSMVATVEWLVRPAARLR
;
A
#
# COMPACT_ATOMS: atom_id res chain seq x y z
N MET A 1 2.55 -0.80 8.35
CA MET A 1 3.85 -0.14 8.60
C MET A 1 4.79 -1.04 9.41
N VAL A 2 4.36 -1.59 10.55
CA VAL A 2 5.17 -2.56 11.33
C VAL A 2 5.68 -3.73 10.47
N LEU A 3 4.83 -4.27 9.60
CA LEU A 3 5.15 -5.38 8.69
C LEU A 3 6.21 -5.06 7.62
N ALA A 4 6.40 -3.79 7.26
CA ALA A 4 7.35 -3.35 6.23
C ALA A 4 8.66 -2.77 6.82
N LEU A 5 8.64 -2.38 8.10
CA LEU A 5 9.78 -1.75 8.75
C LEU A 5 10.64 -2.72 9.55
N MET A 6 10.06 -3.78 10.13
CA MET A 6 10.78 -4.64 11.06
C MET A 6 11.67 -5.67 10.33
N PRO A 7 12.89 -5.96 10.83
CA PRO A 7 13.75 -7.06 10.35
C PRO A 7 13.02 -8.38 10.22
N GLN A 8 12.18 -8.65 11.21
CA GLN A 8 11.27 -9.77 11.22
C GLN A 8 9.93 -9.24 11.74
N ALA A 9 8.90 -9.35 10.92
CA ALA A 9 7.54 -9.14 11.39
C ALA A 9 7.25 -10.15 12.52
N PRO A 10 6.53 -9.75 13.60
CA PRO A 10 6.08 -10.69 14.62
C PRO A 10 5.41 -11.88 13.94
N THR A 11 5.75 -13.10 14.35
CA THR A 11 5.29 -14.34 13.69
C THR A 11 3.77 -14.42 13.56
N GLU A 12 3.05 -13.84 14.51
CA GLU A 12 1.58 -13.77 14.53
C GLU A 12 0.98 -12.96 13.36
N PHE A 13 1.74 -12.01 12.81
CA PHE A 13 1.29 -11.12 11.74
C PHE A 13 2.13 -11.25 10.46
N SER A 14 3.14 -12.12 10.46
CA SER A 14 4.00 -12.38 9.31
C SER A 14 3.42 -13.49 8.44
N THR A 15 3.41 -13.29 7.13
CA THR A 15 3.13 -14.35 6.17
C THR A 15 4.30 -15.32 5.98
N GLY A 16 5.46 -15.04 6.61
CA GLY A 16 6.72 -15.73 6.35
C GLY A 16 7.40 -15.28 5.05
N TRP A 17 6.73 -14.49 4.20
CA TRP A 17 7.29 -13.91 2.99
C TRP A 17 7.28 -12.39 3.05
N ASP A 18 8.48 -11.83 3.11
CA ASP A 18 8.68 -10.41 3.37
C ASP A 18 8.01 -9.49 2.33
N LYS A 19 8.12 -9.82 1.04
CA LYS A 19 7.50 -9.07 -0.05
C LYS A 19 5.98 -9.09 0.02
N LEU A 20 5.40 -10.20 0.47
CA LEU A 20 3.96 -10.27 0.68
C LEU A 20 3.53 -9.44 1.89
N ASN A 21 4.34 -9.39 2.95
CA ASN A 21 4.09 -8.50 4.08
C ASN A 21 4.09 -7.02 3.66
N HIS A 22 5.05 -6.62 2.82
CA HIS A 22 5.12 -5.29 2.20
C HIS A 22 3.86 -4.99 1.37
N ALA A 23 3.53 -5.85 0.40
CA ALA A 23 2.36 -5.69 -0.45
C ALA A 23 1.04 -5.60 0.36
N LEU A 24 0.86 -6.45 1.38
CA LEU A 24 -0.33 -6.42 2.24
C LEU A 24 -0.39 -5.14 3.09
N ALA A 25 0.74 -4.69 3.64
CA ALA A 25 0.80 -3.47 4.43
C ALA A 25 0.43 -2.23 3.61
N PHE A 26 0.94 -2.12 2.38
CA PHE A 26 0.62 -1.02 1.49
C PHE A 26 -0.78 -1.11 0.88
N CYS A 27 -1.28 -2.33 0.64
CA CYS A 27 -2.67 -2.55 0.23
C CYS A 27 -3.64 -2.05 1.31
N ALA A 28 -3.44 -2.47 2.57
CA ALA A 28 -4.28 -2.03 3.68
C ALA A 28 -4.21 -0.51 3.91
N LEU A 29 -3.00 0.08 3.84
CA LEU A 29 -2.82 1.52 3.98
C LEU A 29 -3.54 2.30 2.87
N ALA A 30 -3.36 1.89 1.62
CA ALA A 30 -3.98 2.53 0.46
C ALA A 30 -5.51 2.45 0.52
N PHE A 31 -6.04 1.28 0.89
CA PHE A 31 -7.47 1.05 1.06
C PHE A 31 -8.06 1.94 2.16
N ALA A 32 -7.45 1.96 3.35
CA ALA A 32 -7.90 2.76 4.49
C ALA A 32 -7.87 4.26 4.17
N TRP A 33 -6.78 4.75 3.55
CA TRP A 33 -6.67 6.15 3.15
C TRP A 33 -7.77 6.53 2.17
N ARG A 34 -7.98 5.69 1.15
CA ARG A 34 -8.95 5.97 0.09
C ARG A 34 -10.40 5.97 0.61
N LEU A 35 -10.73 5.12 1.58
CA LEU A 35 -12.02 5.15 2.26
C LEU A 35 -12.20 6.40 3.14
N GLY A 36 -11.16 6.81 3.88
CA GLY A 36 -11.23 7.96 4.78
C GLY A 36 -11.25 9.32 4.07
N PHE A 37 -10.68 9.39 2.86
CA PHE A 37 -10.54 10.64 2.09
C PHE A 37 -11.06 10.48 0.65
N PRO A 38 -12.39 10.36 0.46
CA PRO A 38 -12.97 10.25 -0.87
C PRO A 38 -12.66 11.50 -1.71
N GLY A 39 -12.27 11.30 -2.97
CA GLY A 39 -11.87 12.40 -3.85
C GLY A 39 -11.76 12.03 -5.33
N GLY A 40 -11.77 13.05 -6.19
CA GLY A 40 -11.73 12.92 -7.65
C GLY A 40 -10.38 12.43 -8.20
N GLY A 41 -10.29 12.34 -9.53
CA GLY A 41 -9.16 11.74 -10.28
C GLY A 41 -7.78 12.21 -9.84
N TRP A 42 -7.57 13.51 -9.61
CA TRP A 42 -6.27 14.07 -9.22
C TRP A 42 -5.73 13.54 -7.87
N ARG A 43 -6.63 13.23 -6.92
CA ARG A 43 -6.25 12.67 -5.62
C ARG A 43 -5.72 11.24 -5.72
N TRP A 44 -6.05 10.49 -6.78
CA TRP A 44 -5.48 9.16 -7.02
C TRP A 44 -3.98 9.23 -7.28
N VAL A 45 -3.57 10.17 -8.12
CA VAL A 45 -2.15 10.36 -8.46
C VAL A 45 -1.38 10.81 -7.22
N GLN A 46 -1.93 11.77 -6.45
CA GLN A 46 -1.30 12.23 -5.21
C GLN A 46 -1.14 11.11 -4.17
N LEU A 47 -2.16 10.25 -4.01
CA LEU A 47 -2.08 9.11 -3.10
C LEU A 47 -1.02 8.10 -3.56
N GLY A 48 -1.00 7.75 -4.85
CA GLY A 48 0.02 6.86 -5.40
C GLY A 48 1.44 7.38 -5.20
N LEU A 49 1.66 8.67 -5.47
CA LEU A 49 2.97 9.31 -5.25
C LEU A 49 3.35 9.36 -3.77
N ALA A 50 2.41 9.67 -2.88
CA ALA A 50 2.66 9.69 -1.43
C ALA A 50 3.01 8.29 -0.90
N LEU A 51 2.34 7.24 -1.39
CA LEU A 51 2.62 5.86 -1.01
C LEU A 51 3.99 5.41 -1.55
N LEU A 52 4.32 5.71 -2.80
CA LEU A 52 5.66 5.43 -3.35
C LEU A 52 6.76 6.16 -2.57
N ALA A 53 6.55 7.43 -2.22
CA ALA A 53 7.48 8.18 -1.38
C ALA A 53 7.62 7.55 0.02
N THR A 54 6.52 7.01 0.57
CA THR A 54 6.53 6.29 1.85
C THR A 54 7.33 4.99 1.75
N GLY A 55 7.14 4.19 0.70
CA GLY A 55 7.93 2.97 0.46
C GLY A 55 9.41 3.29 0.28
N GLY A 56 9.74 4.30 -0.53
CA GLY A 56 11.12 4.73 -0.72
C GLY A 56 11.77 5.25 0.56
N ALA A 57 11.02 5.96 1.40
CA ALA A 57 11.50 6.39 2.71
C ALA A 57 11.74 5.18 3.65
N ILE A 58 10.90 4.14 3.57
CA ILE A 58 11.09 2.90 4.34
C ILE A 58 12.38 2.20 3.91
N GLU A 59 12.65 2.04 2.62
CA GLU A 59 13.92 1.49 2.10
C GLU A 59 15.13 2.28 2.64
N ILE A 60 15.04 3.61 2.60
CA ILE A 60 16.09 4.49 3.12
C ILE A 60 16.25 4.33 4.63
N VAL A 61 15.20 4.02 5.38
CA VAL A 61 15.32 3.75 6.83
C VAL A 61 15.87 2.35 7.08
N GLN A 62 15.51 1.35 6.27
CA GLN A 62 15.91 -0.04 6.41
C GLN A 62 17.43 -0.24 6.31
N GLN A 63 18.16 0.55 5.50
CA GLN A 63 19.63 0.52 5.47
C GLN A 63 20.30 0.87 6.81
N PHE A 64 19.59 1.56 7.71
CA PHE A 64 20.08 1.89 9.05
C PHE A 64 19.63 0.88 10.12
N VAL A 65 18.83 -0.12 9.75
CA VAL A 65 18.33 -1.14 10.67
C VAL A 65 19.26 -2.36 10.64
N PRO A 66 19.89 -2.75 11.76
CA PRO A 66 20.75 -3.93 11.81
C PRO A 66 20.01 -5.20 11.35
N GLY A 67 20.60 -5.93 10.41
CA GLY A 67 20.00 -7.15 9.84
C GLY A 67 18.98 -6.91 8.73
N ARG A 68 18.79 -5.66 8.28
CA ARG A 68 18.02 -5.31 7.09
C ARG A 68 18.92 -4.71 6.00
N GLN A 69 18.50 -4.90 4.75
CA GLN A 69 19.09 -4.28 3.58
C GLN A 69 17.96 -3.69 2.77
N ALA A 70 18.19 -2.53 2.17
CA ALA A 70 17.26 -1.97 1.19
C ALA A 70 17.20 -2.90 -0.04
N ASP A 71 16.00 -3.23 -0.49
CA ASP A 71 15.72 -4.06 -1.65
C ASP A 71 14.69 -3.36 -2.53
N TRP A 72 15.09 -3.02 -3.76
CA TRP A 72 14.19 -2.44 -4.76
C TRP A 72 12.94 -3.29 -5.03
N ALA A 73 13.02 -4.61 -4.79
CA ALA A 73 11.88 -5.49 -4.92
C ALA A 73 10.83 -5.30 -3.80
N ASP A 74 11.22 -4.76 -2.65
CA ASP A 74 10.31 -4.43 -1.55
C ASP A 74 9.56 -3.12 -1.88
N LEU A 75 10.23 -2.12 -2.47
CA LEU A 75 9.57 -0.95 -3.06
C LEU A 75 8.58 -1.33 -4.18
N LEU A 76 8.93 -2.32 -5.01
CA LEU A 76 8.01 -2.84 -6.03
C LEU A 76 6.79 -3.52 -5.39
N ALA A 77 7.00 -4.29 -4.32
CA ALA A 77 5.91 -4.92 -3.58
C ALA A 77 4.98 -3.88 -2.95
N ASP A 78 5.52 -2.80 -2.39
CA ASP A 78 4.76 -1.66 -1.87
C ASP A 78 3.90 -1.00 -2.97
N ALA A 79 4.47 -0.78 -4.15
CA ALA A 79 3.78 -0.21 -5.30
C ALA A 79 2.61 -1.10 -5.77
N ILE A 80 2.84 -2.42 -5.88
CA ILE A 80 1.81 -3.39 -6.25
C ILE A 80 0.70 -3.42 -5.19
N GLY A 81 1.06 -3.50 -3.91
CA GLY A 81 0.12 -3.47 -2.79
C GLY A 81 -0.76 -2.23 -2.83
N ALA A 82 -0.16 -1.05 -2.96
CA ALA A 82 -0.86 0.22 -3.07
C ALA A 82 -1.85 0.24 -4.25
N ALA A 83 -1.42 -0.23 -5.43
CA ALA A 83 -2.27 -0.27 -6.62
C ALA A 83 -3.50 -1.17 -6.42
N ILE A 84 -3.32 -2.33 -5.77
CA ILE A 84 -4.42 -3.25 -5.44
C ILE A 84 -5.40 -2.58 -4.47
N GLY A 85 -4.91 -2.04 -3.34
CA GLY A 85 -5.75 -1.43 -2.32
C GLY A 85 -6.56 -0.25 -2.84
N MET A 86 -5.96 0.58 -3.70
CA MET A 86 -6.67 1.68 -4.38
C MET A 86 -7.74 1.15 -5.34
N SER A 87 -7.43 0.12 -6.14
CA SER A 87 -8.35 -0.48 -7.10
C SER A 87 -9.57 -1.11 -6.42
N MET A 88 -9.39 -1.75 -5.27
CA MET A 88 -10.49 -2.32 -4.48
C MET A 88 -11.53 -1.25 -4.12
N VAL A 89 -11.11 -0.07 -3.68
CA VAL A 89 -12.07 1.00 -3.37
C VAL A 89 -12.74 1.54 -4.63
N ALA A 90 -12.02 1.66 -5.75
CA ALA A 90 -12.66 2.01 -7.04
C ALA A 90 -13.74 0.99 -7.43
N THR A 91 -13.47 -0.31 -7.28
CA THR A 91 -14.45 -1.36 -7.56
C THR A 91 -15.65 -1.27 -6.64
N VAL A 92 -15.45 -1.06 -5.33
CA VAL A 92 -16.55 -0.86 -4.37
C VAL A 92 -17.36 0.38 -4.72
N GLU A 93 -16.70 1.52 -5.00
CA GLU A 93 -17.37 2.74 -5.44
C GLU A 93 -18.17 2.49 -6.74
N TRP A 94 -17.64 1.73 -7.69
CA TRP A 94 -18.32 1.41 -8.94
C TRP A 94 -19.55 0.53 -8.73
N LEU A 95 -19.45 -0.51 -7.90
CA LEU A 95 -20.54 -1.43 -7.58
C LEU A 95 -21.67 -0.76 -6.78
N VAL A 96 -21.32 0.17 -5.89
CA VAL A 96 -22.27 0.83 -4.98
C VAL A 96 -22.92 2.07 -5.61
N ARG A 97 -22.30 2.68 -6.63
CA ARG A 97 -22.93 3.79 -7.38
C ARG A 97 -24.25 3.30 -8.00
N PRO A 98 -25.41 3.82 -7.55
CA PRO A 98 -26.70 3.46 -8.15
C PRO A 98 -26.63 3.72 -9.64
N ALA A 99 -27.20 2.83 -10.45
CA ALA A 99 -27.21 2.90 -11.90
C ALA A 99 -27.89 4.19 -12.42
N ALA A 100 -27.19 5.32 -12.36
CA ALA A 100 -27.58 6.58 -12.99
C ALA A 100 -27.17 6.60 -14.48
N ARG A 101 -26.93 5.42 -15.08
CA ARG A 101 -26.49 5.25 -16.48
C ARG A 101 -27.62 4.78 -17.42
N LEU A 102 -28.88 4.84 -17.00
CA LEU A 102 -30.05 4.52 -17.85
C LEU A 102 -30.94 5.74 -18.12
N ARG A 103 -30.37 6.95 -18.23
CA ARG A 103 -31.08 8.11 -18.77
C ARG A 103 -30.23 8.81 -19.82
#